data_AF-A0A7W0WY34-F1
#
_entry.id   AF-A0A7W0WY34-F1
#
_cell.length_a   1.000
_cell.length_b   1.000
_cell.length_c   1.000
_cell.angle_alpha   90.00
_cell.angle_beta   90.00
_cell.angle_gamma   90.00
#
_symmetry.space_group_name_H-M   'P 1'
#
loop_
_entity.id
_entity.type
_entity.pdbx_description
1 polymer ?
#
loop_
_entity_poly.entity_id
_entity_poly.type
_entity_poly.pdbx_seq_one_letter_code
_entity_poly.pdbx_strand_id
1 'polypeptide(L)'
;TGPWGLYIQPYWLYGRVGTPMGKITTDNEIYVRTGLFRQIRETRFFAYAVSAFDRSVRRKIDYRELLGAGAGMHLLQGDGISLLTSVGVLGEVANFKDRTLEDPDGDTFETDKRRTVMRWSIRIYGRYRIGEGKISLIHDLIVIPSFTDPRDDYRVLFFGAIDAPIAKGFSVRAQADATYEGLIVAGTKHGDLAITFGLAYKNEWSNKKPAPTPVSTR
;
A
#
# COMPACT_ATOMS: atom_id res chain seq x y z
N THR A 1 -12.33 24.85 -5.06
CA THR A 1 -11.73 23.65 -4.44
C THR A 1 -11.83 22.47 -5.41
N GLY A 2 -10.85 21.55 -5.43
CA GLY A 2 -10.89 20.37 -6.32
C GLY A 2 -11.83 19.26 -5.83
N PRO A 3 -12.16 18.27 -6.68
CA PRO A 3 -13.03 17.15 -6.31
C PRO A 3 -12.38 16.28 -5.24
N TRP A 4 -13.21 15.63 -4.44
CA TRP A 4 -12.79 14.58 -3.51
C TRP A 4 -12.59 13.27 -4.26
N GLY A 5 -11.55 12.53 -3.88
CA GLY A 5 -11.33 11.16 -4.30
C GLY A 5 -11.33 10.23 -3.09
N LEU A 6 -11.93 9.06 -3.25
CA LEU A 6 -11.96 7.99 -2.27
C LEU A 6 -11.34 6.74 -2.90
N TYR A 7 -10.51 6.03 -2.14
CA TYR A 7 -10.11 4.68 -2.49
C TYR A 7 -10.30 3.74 -1.31
N ILE A 8 -10.61 2.50 -1.65
CA ILE A 8 -10.69 1.36 -0.73
C ILE A 8 -9.90 0.24 -1.41
N GLN A 9 -8.90 -0.29 -0.72
CA GLN A 9 -7.98 -1.29 -1.22
C GLN A 9 -7.97 -2.47 -0.25
N PRO A 10 -8.88 -3.44 -0.41
CA PRO A 10 -8.83 -4.69 0.32
C PRO A 10 -7.78 -5.61 -0.31
N TYR A 11 -7.13 -6.39 0.53
CA TYR A 11 -6.20 -7.45 0.20
C TYR A 11 -6.44 -8.63 1.13
N TRP A 12 -6.49 -9.81 0.55
CA TRP A 12 -6.61 -11.06 1.28
C TRP A 12 -5.64 -12.07 0.66
N LEU A 13 -4.84 -12.71 1.51
CA LEU A 13 -3.96 -13.81 1.12
C LEU A 13 -4.23 -15.01 2.00
N TYR A 14 -4.43 -16.15 1.36
CA TYR A 14 -4.66 -17.41 2.04
C TYR A 14 -3.77 -18.50 1.47
N GLY A 15 -3.15 -19.27 2.36
CA GLY A 15 -2.19 -20.29 2.03
C GLY A 15 -2.24 -21.46 3.01
N ARG A 16 -2.23 -22.68 2.47
CA ARG A 16 -2.11 -23.91 3.25
C ARG A 16 -1.09 -24.83 2.59
N VAL A 17 -0.24 -25.42 3.43
CA VAL A 17 0.75 -26.40 2.99
C VAL A 17 0.44 -27.74 3.66
N GLY A 18 0.50 -28.81 2.86
CA GLY A 18 0.43 -30.17 3.38
C GLY A 18 1.77 -30.59 3.97
N THR A 19 1.74 -31.14 5.17
CA THR A 19 2.88 -31.76 5.84
C THR A 19 2.53 -33.22 6.17
N PRO A 20 3.53 -34.07 6.51
CA PRO A 20 3.26 -35.43 6.98
C PRO A 20 2.35 -35.50 8.22
N MET A 21 2.23 -34.40 8.97
CA MET A 21 1.40 -34.30 10.18
C MET A 21 0.03 -33.65 9.93
N GLY A 22 -0.29 -33.26 8.69
CA GLY A 22 -1.58 -32.65 8.33
C GLY A 22 -1.45 -31.36 7.51
N LYS A 23 -2.54 -30.59 7.42
CA LYS A 23 -2.56 -29.33 6.66
C LYS A 23 -2.38 -28.13 7.58
N ILE A 24 -1.28 -27.41 7.45
CA ILE A 24 -0.98 -26.21 8.22
C ILE A 24 -1.36 -24.97 7.41
N THR A 25 -1.99 -24.00 8.05
CA THR A 25 -2.23 -22.67 7.46
C THR A 25 -0.95 -21.85 7.56
N THR A 26 -0.37 -21.52 6.42
CA THR A 26 0.84 -20.69 6.33
C THR A 26 0.47 -19.22 6.25
N ASP A 27 -0.67 -18.91 5.63
CA ASP A 27 -1.08 -17.54 5.35
C ASP A 27 -2.59 -17.38 5.57
N ASN A 28 -2.96 -16.33 6.29
CA ASN A 28 -4.34 -15.85 6.39
C ASN A 28 -4.30 -14.35 6.69
N GLU A 29 -3.84 -13.61 5.70
CA GLU A 29 -3.52 -12.20 5.80
C GLU A 29 -4.73 -11.38 5.37
N ILE A 30 -5.16 -10.43 6.18
CA ILE A 30 -6.19 -9.47 5.82
C ILE A 30 -5.54 -8.10 5.91
N TYR A 31 -5.66 -7.32 4.84
CA TYR A 31 -5.21 -5.93 4.82
C TYR A 31 -6.27 -5.09 4.12
N VAL A 32 -6.68 -4.00 4.74
CA VAL A 32 -7.61 -3.06 4.14
C VAL A 32 -7.06 -1.66 4.32
N ARG A 33 -6.82 -0.97 3.22
CA ARG A 33 -6.44 0.45 3.23
C ARG A 33 -7.55 1.28 2.65
N THR A 34 -7.94 2.32 3.36
CA THR A 34 -8.87 3.35 2.89
C THR A 34 -8.19 4.68 2.86
N GLY A 35 -8.57 5.54 1.91
CA GLY A 35 -8.10 6.90 1.95
C GLY A 35 -8.98 7.86 1.19
N LEU A 36 -9.03 9.06 1.74
CA LEU A 36 -9.72 10.21 1.20
C LEU A 36 -8.64 11.22 0.78
N PHE A 37 -8.73 11.75 -0.43
CA PHE A 37 -7.80 12.75 -0.90
C PHE A 37 -8.51 13.87 -1.64
N ARG A 38 -7.86 15.04 -1.66
CA ARG A 38 -8.36 16.22 -2.35
C ARG A 38 -7.24 16.96 -3.04
N GLN A 39 -7.42 17.20 -4.33
CA GLN A 39 -6.54 18.08 -5.08
C GLN A 39 -6.77 19.54 -4.68
N ILE A 40 -5.69 20.26 -4.38
CA ILE A 40 -5.74 21.70 -4.22
C ILE A 40 -5.81 22.33 -5.61
N ARG A 41 -6.90 23.05 -5.88
CA ARG A 41 -7.26 23.57 -7.21
C ARG A 41 -6.11 24.38 -7.81
N GLU A 42 -5.82 24.16 -9.09
CA GLU A 42 -4.79 24.88 -9.86
C GLU A 42 -3.36 24.74 -9.29
N THR A 43 -3.12 23.75 -8.43
CA THR A 43 -1.79 23.42 -7.91
C THR A 43 -1.44 21.96 -8.17
N ARG A 44 -0.16 21.60 -7.96
CA ARG A 44 0.30 20.21 -7.96
C ARG A 44 0.10 19.51 -6.61
N PHE A 45 -0.41 20.21 -5.60
CA PHE A 45 -0.52 19.70 -4.24
C PHE A 45 -1.86 19.03 -3.97
N PHE A 46 -1.83 18.03 -3.11
CA PHE A 46 -3.03 17.38 -2.58
C PHE A 46 -2.89 17.15 -1.08
N ALA A 47 -4.02 17.10 -0.40
CA ALA A 47 -4.13 16.65 0.99
C ALA A 47 -4.81 15.29 1.03
N TYR A 48 -4.49 14.46 2.03
CA TYR A 48 -5.11 13.16 2.20
C TYR A 48 -5.29 12.79 3.67
N ALA A 49 -6.27 11.92 3.91
CA ALA A 49 -6.43 11.13 5.12
C ALA A 49 -6.40 9.65 4.73
N VAL A 50 -5.82 8.82 5.58
CA VAL A 50 -5.64 7.38 5.33
C VAL A 50 -5.95 6.60 6.60
N SER A 51 -6.56 5.44 6.42
CA SER A 51 -6.65 4.42 7.45
C SER A 51 -6.24 3.08 6.87
N ALA A 52 -5.60 2.25 7.69
CA ALA A 52 -5.33 0.86 7.34
C ALA A 52 -5.63 -0.06 8.51
N PHE A 53 -6.15 -1.24 8.20
CA PHE A 53 -6.29 -2.36 9.11
C PHE A 53 -5.49 -3.53 8.56
N ASP A 54 -4.70 -4.19 9.41
CA ASP A 54 -3.99 -5.41 9.07
C ASP A 54 -4.23 -6.52 10.11
N ARG A 55 -4.17 -7.77 9.65
CA ARG A 55 -4.07 -8.97 10.46
C ARG A 55 -3.15 -9.94 9.74
N SER A 56 -2.20 -10.51 10.47
CA SER A 56 -1.15 -11.32 9.86
C SER A 56 -0.84 -12.58 10.65
N VAL A 57 -0.94 -13.75 9.98
CA VAL A 57 -0.46 -15.00 10.56
C VAL A 57 1.06 -15.04 10.51
N ARG A 58 1.66 -14.67 9.38
CA ARG A 58 3.12 -14.71 9.20
C ARG A 58 3.88 -13.80 10.15
N ARG A 59 3.38 -12.58 10.37
CA ARG A 59 4.00 -11.57 11.24
C ARG A 59 3.54 -11.68 12.70
N LYS A 60 2.71 -12.69 13.03
CA LYS A 60 2.10 -12.86 14.36
C LYS A 60 1.36 -11.61 14.88
N ILE A 61 0.70 -10.88 13.97
CA ILE A 61 -0.12 -9.71 14.30
C ILE A 61 -1.57 -10.14 14.41
N ASP A 62 -2.16 -10.01 15.59
CA ASP A 62 -3.59 -10.29 15.79
C ASP A 62 -4.44 -9.22 15.11
N TYR A 63 -4.08 -7.96 15.29
CA TYR A 63 -4.54 -6.85 14.47
C TYR A 63 -3.60 -5.65 14.57
N ARG A 64 -3.59 -4.80 13.55
CA ARG A 64 -2.97 -3.47 13.60
C ARG A 64 -3.89 -2.48 12.90
N GLU A 65 -4.10 -1.36 13.56
CA GLU A 65 -4.84 -0.23 13.01
C GLU A 65 -3.89 0.95 12.84
N LEU A 66 -4.05 1.63 11.72
CA LEU A 66 -3.31 2.83 11.39
C LEU A 66 -4.29 3.89 10.91
N LEU A 67 -4.12 5.11 11.41
CA LEU A 67 -4.92 6.27 11.02
C LEU A 67 -3.99 7.46 10.89
N GLY A 68 -4.13 8.23 9.81
CA GLY A 68 -3.28 9.39 9.63
C GLY A 68 -3.75 10.34 8.54
N ALA A 69 -3.01 11.42 8.40
CA ALA A 69 -3.24 12.44 7.40
C ALA A 69 -1.93 13.05 6.94
N GLY A 70 -1.96 13.69 5.78
CA GLY A 70 -0.79 14.32 5.22
C GLY A 70 -1.07 15.12 3.96
N ALA A 71 0.02 15.49 3.31
CA ALA A 71 0.00 16.23 2.05
C ALA A 71 1.02 15.64 1.09
N GLY A 72 0.80 15.87 -0.19
CA GLY A 72 1.73 15.46 -1.23
C GLY A 72 1.68 16.38 -2.44
N MET A 73 2.51 16.04 -3.41
CA MET A 73 2.61 16.76 -4.67
C MET A 73 2.77 15.80 -5.85
N HIS A 74 2.18 16.16 -6.97
CA HIS A 74 2.49 15.56 -8.26
C HIS A 74 3.82 16.10 -8.76
N LEU A 75 4.84 15.25 -8.79
CA LEU A 75 6.15 15.56 -9.36
C LEU A 75 6.06 15.58 -10.89
N LEU A 76 5.37 14.58 -11.47
CA LEU A 76 5.07 14.50 -12.90
C LEU A 76 3.60 14.09 -13.08
N GLN A 77 2.91 14.75 -13.99
CA GLN A 77 1.53 14.44 -14.34
C GLN A 77 1.29 14.78 -15.81
N GLY A 78 0.92 13.78 -16.60
CA GLY A 78 0.65 13.93 -18.03
C GLY A 78 0.01 12.68 -18.61
N ASP A 79 -0.09 12.63 -19.93
CA ASP A 79 -0.70 11.50 -20.62
C ASP A 79 0.15 10.24 -20.46
N GLY A 80 -0.36 9.30 -19.67
CA GLY A 80 0.31 8.03 -19.40
C GLY A 80 1.42 8.09 -18.36
N ILE A 81 1.69 9.23 -17.73
CA ILE A 81 2.68 9.33 -16.64
C ILE A 81 2.09 10.01 -15.41
N SER A 82 2.31 9.40 -14.25
CA SER A 82 2.02 9.98 -12.96
C SER A 82 3.11 9.60 -11.98
N LEU A 83 3.77 10.58 -11.40
CA LEU A 83 4.72 10.41 -10.31
C LEU A 83 4.34 11.40 -9.22
N LEU A 84 4.14 10.92 -8.01
CA LEU A 84 3.81 11.74 -6.86
C LEU A 84 4.64 11.35 -5.64
N THR A 85 4.80 12.31 -4.76
CA THR A 85 5.39 12.10 -3.42
C THR A 85 4.45 12.65 -2.37
N SER A 86 4.46 12.08 -1.18
CA SER A 86 3.67 12.55 -0.05
C SER A 86 4.35 12.29 1.27
N VAL A 87 4.05 13.16 2.24
CA VAL A 87 4.45 13.00 3.64
C VAL A 87 3.22 13.02 4.54
N GLY A 88 3.30 12.42 5.71
CA GLY A 88 2.16 12.39 6.63
C GLY A 88 2.52 11.94 8.03
N VAL A 89 1.57 12.10 8.93
CA VAL A 89 1.62 11.67 10.33
C VAL A 89 0.57 10.59 10.54
N LEU A 90 0.97 9.51 11.20
CA LEU A 90 0.15 8.33 11.42
C LEU A 90 0.17 7.98 12.91
N GLY A 91 -0.99 7.66 13.48
CA GLY A 91 -1.10 6.92 14.73
C GLY A 91 -1.31 5.44 14.41
N GLU A 92 -0.60 4.58 15.12
CA GLU A 92 -0.67 3.13 14.98
C GLU A 92 -1.00 2.49 16.33
N VAL A 93 -1.91 1.52 16.30
CA VAL A 93 -2.18 0.61 17.42
C VAL A 93 -2.00 -0.80 16.90
N ALA A 94 -1.01 -1.53 17.44
CA ALA A 94 -0.71 -2.90 17.08
C ALA A 94 -0.99 -3.82 18.27
N ASN A 95 -1.58 -4.99 18.01
CA ASN A 95 -1.70 -6.07 18.97
C ASN A 95 -1.01 -7.32 18.44
N PHE A 96 0.02 -7.77 19.14
CA PHE A 96 0.84 -8.90 18.76
C PHE A 96 0.40 -10.17 19.51
N LYS A 97 0.52 -11.32 18.85
CA LYS A 97 0.22 -12.62 19.48
C LYS A 97 1.16 -12.95 20.63
N ASP A 98 2.39 -12.45 20.54
CA ASP A 98 3.47 -12.65 21.51
C ASP A 98 3.96 -11.30 22.04
N ARG A 99 4.55 -11.31 23.23
CA ARG A 99 5.06 -10.12 23.93
C ARG A 99 6.55 -9.87 23.70
N THR A 100 7.27 -10.88 23.23
CA THR A 100 8.69 -10.75 22.91
C THR A 100 8.84 -10.16 21.52
N LEU A 101 9.38 -8.94 21.45
CA LEU A 101 9.82 -8.31 20.20
C LEU A 101 11.32 -8.50 20.00
N GLU A 102 11.72 -8.38 18.75
CA GLU A 102 13.11 -8.45 18.28
C GLU A 102 13.38 -7.21 17.41
N ASP A 103 14.50 -6.55 17.66
CA ASP A 103 14.95 -5.37 16.91
C ASP A 103 15.87 -5.75 15.72
N PRO A 104 16.29 -4.78 14.88
CA PRO A 104 17.14 -5.09 13.73
C PRO A 104 18.54 -5.63 14.08
N ASP A 105 19.02 -5.38 15.30
CA ASP A 105 20.32 -5.85 15.78
C ASP A 105 20.22 -7.29 16.37
N GLY A 106 18.99 -7.82 16.48
CA GLY A 106 18.67 -9.18 16.95
C GLY A 106 18.44 -9.26 18.46
N ASP A 107 18.40 -8.12 19.15
CA ASP A 107 18.14 -8.07 20.58
C ASP A 107 16.64 -8.24 20.84
N THR A 108 16.32 -9.12 21.79
CA THR A 108 14.92 -9.40 22.16
C THR A 108 14.55 -8.71 23.46
N PHE A 109 13.35 -8.14 23.51
CA PHE A 109 12.81 -7.51 24.71
C PHE A 109 11.31 -7.75 24.87
N GLU A 110 10.85 -7.72 26.12
CA GLU A 110 9.44 -7.85 26.45
C GLU A 110 8.72 -6.51 26.29
N THR A 111 7.53 -6.53 25.70
CA THR A 111 6.65 -5.37 25.60
C THR A 111 5.22 -5.71 26.01
N ASP A 112 4.35 -4.70 26.01
CA ASP A 112 2.92 -4.92 26.13
C ASP A 112 2.35 -5.46 24.82
N LYS A 113 1.44 -6.44 24.93
CA LYS A 113 0.76 -7.02 23.75
C LYS A 113 0.16 -5.95 22.85
N ARG A 114 -0.38 -4.89 23.46
CA ARG A 114 -0.91 -3.72 22.77
C ARG A 114 0.14 -2.60 22.79
N ARG A 115 0.57 -2.20 21.60
CA ARG A 115 1.55 -1.14 21.37
C ARG A 115 0.90 0.03 20.63
N THR A 116 1.14 1.25 21.09
CA THR A 116 0.67 2.47 20.43
C THR A 116 1.86 3.32 20.04
N VAL A 117 1.95 3.72 18.77
CA VAL A 117 3.08 4.52 18.26
C VAL A 117 2.61 5.59 17.29
N MET A 118 3.22 6.76 17.40
CA MET A 118 3.11 7.80 16.39
C MET A 118 4.25 7.64 15.38
N ARG A 119 3.94 7.78 14.10
CA ARG A 119 4.88 7.62 13.00
C ARG A 119 4.80 8.79 12.03
N TRP A 120 5.90 9.11 11.37
CA TRP A 120 5.83 9.86 10.11
C TRP A 120 5.83 8.89 8.94
N SER A 121 5.44 9.37 7.77
CA SER A 121 5.49 8.60 6.53
C SER A 121 6.03 9.44 5.40
N ILE A 122 6.81 8.81 4.54
CA ILE A 122 7.20 9.31 3.23
C ILE A 122 6.79 8.26 2.22
N ARG A 123 6.15 8.69 1.13
CA ARG A 123 5.70 7.82 0.06
C ARG A 123 6.07 8.37 -1.30
N ILE A 124 6.54 7.51 -2.19
CA ILE A 124 6.74 7.78 -3.61
C ILE A 124 5.88 6.79 -4.38
N TYR A 125 5.04 7.30 -5.28
CA TYR A 125 4.15 6.48 -6.09
C TYR A 125 4.28 6.85 -7.57
N GLY A 126 4.45 5.85 -8.41
CA GLY A 126 4.56 6.00 -9.86
C GLY A 126 3.59 5.12 -10.62
N ARG A 127 3.06 5.64 -11.73
CA ARG A 127 2.32 4.90 -12.74
C ARG A 127 2.73 5.38 -14.12
N TYR A 128 3.11 4.45 -14.99
CA TYR A 128 3.61 4.72 -16.33
C TYR A 128 2.91 3.83 -17.34
N ARG A 129 2.43 4.39 -18.45
CA ARG A 129 1.90 3.69 -19.61
C ARG A 129 2.93 3.76 -20.72
N ILE A 130 3.46 2.61 -21.11
CA ILE A 130 4.53 2.47 -22.09
C ILE A 130 3.92 1.90 -23.38
N GLY A 131 4.41 2.35 -24.53
CA GLY A 131 3.98 1.87 -25.85
C GLY A 131 2.48 2.07 -26.09
N GLU A 132 1.99 3.31 -25.94
CA GLU A 132 0.57 3.66 -26.13
C GLU A 132 -0.39 2.91 -25.18
N GLY A 133 0.10 2.49 -24.01
CA GLY A 133 -0.70 1.78 -23.01
C GLY A 133 -0.70 0.26 -23.16
N LYS A 134 0.16 -0.30 -24.01
CA LYS A 134 0.42 -1.74 -24.10
C LYS A 134 1.01 -2.33 -22.81
N ILE A 135 1.69 -1.52 -22.01
CA ILE A 135 2.24 -1.94 -20.72
C ILE A 135 1.97 -0.84 -19.71
N SER A 136 1.47 -1.21 -18.52
CA SER A 136 1.43 -0.33 -17.36
C SER A 136 2.49 -0.79 -16.36
N LEU A 137 3.34 0.13 -15.92
CA LEU A 137 4.25 -0.06 -14.80
C LEU A 137 3.72 0.74 -13.60
N ILE A 138 3.70 0.13 -12.43
CA ILE A 138 3.28 0.76 -11.18
C ILE A 138 4.36 0.49 -10.13
N HIS A 139 4.72 1.50 -9.35
CA HIS A 139 5.47 1.31 -8.10
C HIS A 139 4.88 2.17 -6.99
N ASP A 140 5.01 1.68 -5.76
CA ASP A 140 4.65 2.37 -4.53
C ASP A 140 5.69 2.02 -3.46
N LEU A 141 6.45 3.00 -3.00
CA LEU A 141 7.41 2.87 -1.90
C LEU A 141 6.94 3.74 -0.75
N ILE A 142 6.79 3.16 0.43
CA ILE A 142 6.38 3.85 1.65
C ILE A 142 7.39 3.53 2.75
N VAL A 143 7.94 4.56 3.37
CA VAL A 143 8.80 4.44 4.56
C VAL A 143 8.05 5.05 5.74
N ILE A 144 7.92 4.28 6.83
CA ILE A 144 7.08 4.61 7.98
C ILE A 144 7.84 4.39 9.31
N PRO A 145 8.76 5.30 9.68
CA PRO A 145 9.47 5.22 10.94
C PRO A 145 8.67 5.84 12.10
N SER A 146 8.94 5.36 13.30
CA SER A 146 8.46 5.91 14.56
C SER A 146 9.03 7.31 14.81
N PHE A 147 8.27 8.15 15.50
CA PHE A 147 8.81 9.41 16.02
C PHE A 147 9.78 9.20 17.18
N THR A 148 9.54 8.19 18.02
CA THR A 148 10.31 8.00 19.26
C THR A 148 11.59 7.22 19.02
N ASP A 149 11.56 6.30 18.05
CA ASP A 149 12.68 5.42 17.76
C ASP A 149 12.75 5.11 16.25
N PRO A 150 13.16 6.08 15.43
CA PRO A 150 13.19 5.93 13.98
C PRO A 150 14.29 4.98 13.49
N ARG A 151 15.27 4.65 14.34
CA ARG A 151 16.38 3.76 13.98
C ARG A 151 15.93 2.31 13.99
N ASP A 152 15.19 1.90 15.02
CA ASP A 152 14.86 0.49 15.23
C ASP A 152 13.39 0.21 14.92
N ASP A 153 12.49 1.17 15.19
CA ASP A 153 11.06 1.04 14.88
C ASP A 153 10.68 1.75 13.58
N TYR A 154 10.91 1.07 12.46
CA TYR A 154 10.51 1.54 11.14
C TYR A 154 9.92 0.44 10.28
N ARG A 155 9.16 0.85 9.26
CA ARG A 155 8.65 -0.05 8.24
C ARG A 155 8.94 0.47 6.85
N VAL A 156 9.30 -0.43 5.95
CA VAL A 156 9.44 -0.14 4.52
C VAL A 156 8.47 -1.04 3.78
N LEU A 157 7.59 -0.45 2.99
CA LEU A 157 6.63 -1.16 2.15
C LEU A 157 6.95 -0.81 0.71
N PHE A 158 7.14 -1.83 -0.12
CA PHE A 158 7.34 -1.71 -1.54
C PHE A 158 6.30 -2.55 -2.28
N PHE A 159 5.67 -1.95 -3.27
CA PHE A 159 4.82 -2.63 -4.24
C PHE A 159 5.30 -2.27 -5.64
N GLY A 160 5.45 -3.27 -6.48
CA GLY A 160 5.72 -3.11 -7.91
C GLY A 160 4.77 -3.98 -8.72
N ALA A 161 4.24 -3.46 -9.82
CA ALA A 161 3.42 -4.25 -10.74
C ALA A 161 3.64 -3.86 -12.19
N ILE A 162 3.58 -4.87 -13.06
CA ILE A 162 3.55 -4.75 -14.50
C ILE A 162 2.24 -5.37 -14.99
N ASP A 163 1.46 -4.59 -15.72
CA ASP A 163 0.22 -5.01 -16.36
C ASP A 163 0.36 -4.96 -17.89
N ALA A 164 0.07 -6.07 -18.56
CA ALA A 164 -0.03 -6.16 -20.01
C ALA A 164 -1.49 -6.43 -20.41
N PRO A 165 -2.21 -5.48 -21.05
CA PRO A 165 -3.58 -5.70 -21.50
C PRO A 165 -3.63 -6.84 -22.52
N ILE A 166 -4.55 -7.78 -22.31
CA ILE A 166 -4.80 -8.91 -23.21
C ILE A 166 -6.16 -8.82 -23.89
N ALA A 167 -7.13 -8.16 -23.25
CA ALA A 167 -8.45 -7.90 -23.79
C ALA A 167 -9.03 -6.64 -23.12
N LYS A 168 -10.19 -6.18 -23.60
CA LYS A 168 -10.87 -5.02 -23.00
C LYS A 168 -11.15 -5.28 -21.52
N GLY A 169 -10.50 -4.49 -20.67
CA GLY A 169 -10.63 -4.59 -19.22
C GLY A 169 -9.83 -5.72 -18.59
N PHE A 170 -9.14 -6.58 -19.34
CA PHE A 170 -8.31 -7.67 -18.80
C PHE A 170 -6.84 -7.46 -19.09
N SER A 171 -5.99 -7.70 -18.10
CA SER A 171 -4.54 -7.73 -18.23
C SER A 171 -3.92 -8.93 -17.54
N VAL A 172 -2.80 -9.41 -18.07
CA VAL A 172 -1.89 -10.26 -17.30
C VAL A 172 -1.07 -9.34 -16.41
N ARG A 173 -0.96 -9.71 -15.13
CA ARG A 173 -0.22 -8.97 -14.11
C ARG A 173 0.90 -9.83 -13.55
N ALA A 174 2.09 -9.23 -13.44
CA ALA A 174 3.13 -9.67 -12.53
C ALA A 174 3.30 -8.59 -11.45
N GLN A 175 3.30 -8.97 -10.18
CA GLN A 175 3.50 -8.05 -9.07
C GLN A 175 4.46 -8.60 -8.02
N ALA A 176 5.13 -7.69 -7.31
CA ALA A 176 5.98 -7.95 -6.17
C ALA A 176 5.56 -7.05 -5.01
N ASP A 177 5.30 -7.65 -3.87
CA ASP A 177 5.02 -7.00 -2.59
C ASP A 177 6.17 -7.33 -1.65
N ALA A 178 6.94 -6.32 -1.24
CA ALA A 178 8.03 -6.48 -0.28
C ALA A 178 7.76 -5.61 0.94
N THR A 179 7.94 -6.18 2.13
CA THR A 179 7.83 -5.44 3.39
C THR A 179 9.04 -5.71 4.25
N TYR A 180 9.53 -4.68 4.91
CA TYR A 180 10.50 -4.77 5.98
C TYR A 180 9.92 -4.14 7.25
N GLU A 181 9.97 -4.84 8.38
CA GLU A 181 9.67 -4.28 9.70
C GLU A 181 10.93 -4.32 10.56
N GLY A 182 11.32 -3.18 11.14
CA GLY A 182 12.48 -3.08 12.03
C GLY A 182 12.23 -3.75 13.37
N LEU A 183 11.06 -3.54 13.96
CA LEU A 183 10.59 -4.30 15.12
C LEU A 183 9.66 -5.42 14.69
N ILE A 184 9.98 -6.65 15.06
CA ILE A 184 9.17 -7.83 14.76
C ILE A 184 8.82 -8.59 16.03
N VAL A 185 7.84 -9.50 15.94
CA VAL A 185 7.64 -10.50 16.98
C VAL A 185 8.76 -11.54 16.87
N ALA A 186 9.39 -11.89 17.98
CA ALA A 186 10.50 -12.84 18.00
C ALA A 186 10.16 -14.16 17.28
N GLY A 187 11.13 -14.64 16.49
CA GLY A 187 10.97 -15.82 15.64
C GLY A 187 10.08 -15.62 14.41
N THR A 188 9.80 -14.37 14.01
CA THR A 188 9.28 -14.04 12.68
C THR A 188 10.41 -13.49 11.80
N LYS A 189 10.10 -12.86 10.66
CA LYS A 189 11.11 -12.31 9.74
C LYS A 189 10.92 -10.81 9.60
N HIS A 190 12.02 -10.05 9.66
CA HIS A 190 12.03 -8.63 9.32
C HIS A 190 11.54 -8.39 7.89
N GLY A 191 12.05 -9.18 6.94
CA GLY A 191 11.70 -9.09 5.53
C GLY A 191 10.69 -10.14 5.08
N ASP A 192 9.71 -9.72 4.28
CA ASP A 192 8.76 -10.57 3.58
C ASP A 192 8.65 -10.12 2.11
N LEU A 193 8.68 -11.07 1.17
CA LEU A 193 8.58 -10.84 -0.27
C LEU A 193 7.59 -11.83 -0.86
N ALA A 194 6.54 -11.32 -1.49
CA ALA A 194 5.59 -12.08 -2.26
C ALA A 194 5.65 -11.66 -3.73
N ILE A 195 5.87 -12.63 -4.62
CA ILE A 195 5.79 -12.43 -6.07
C ILE A 195 4.55 -13.17 -6.56
N THR A 196 3.67 -12.47 -7.27
CA THR A 196 2.39 -13.02 -7.75
C THR A 196 2.23 -12.78 -9.24
N PHE A 197 1.69 -13.78 -9.92
CA PHE A 197 1.29 -13.70 -11.32
C PHE A 197 -0.21 -13.99 -11.40
N GLY A 198 -0.93 -13.22 -12.20
CA GLY A 198 -2.37 -13.41 -12.29
C GLY A 198 -3.04 -12.60 -13.39
N LEU A 199 -4.35 -12.67 -13.42
CA LEU A 199 -5.21 -11.88 -14.29
C LEU A 199 -5.79 -10.73 -13.48
N ALA A 200 -5.68 -9.51 -13.99
CA ALA A 200 -6.31 -8.33 -13.43
C ALA A 200 -7.47 -7.91 -14.33
N TYR A 201 -8.59 -7.56 -13.70
CA TYR A 201 -9.73 -6.95 -14.37
C TYR A 201 -9.85 -5.48 -13.93
N LYS A 202 -9.91 -4.57 -14.88
CA LYS A 202 -10.12 -3.15 -14.65
C LYS A 202 -11.31 -2.67 -15.47
N ASN A 203 -12.34 -2.21 -14.77
CA ASN A 203 -13.43 -1.47 -15.38
C ASN A 203 -13.29 0.02 -15.02
N GLU A 204 -13.14 0.88 -16.02
CA GLU A 204 -13.19 2.33 -15.82
C GLU A 204 -14.61 2.80 -16.10
N TRP A 205 -15.39 3.10 -15.05
CA TRP A 205 -16.62 3.87 -15.18
C TRP A 205 -16.28 5.34 -15.43
N SER A 206 -15.96 5.65 -16.67
CA SER A 206 -15.88 7.04 -17.12
C SER A 206 -17.26 7.46 -17.63
N ASN A 207 -17.94 8.32 -16.88
CA ASN A 207 -18.90 9.24 -17.50
C ASN A 207 -18.07 10.18 -18.37
N LYS A 208 -17.74 9.76 -19.60
CA LYS A 208 -17.28 10.68 -20.62
C LYS A 208 -18.37 11.74 -20.72
N LYS A 209 -18.07 12.98 -20.31
CA LYS A 209 -18.90 14.10 -20.75
C LYS A 209 -18.94 14.01 -22.28
N PRO A 210 -20.13 14.03 -22.92
CA PRO A 210 -20.19 14.05 -24.37
C PRO A 210 -19.31 15.20 -24.86
N ALA A 211 -18.56 14.96 -25.93
CA ALA A 211 -17.80 16.02 -26.58
C ALA A 211 -18.75 17.19 -26.84
N PRO A 212 -18.34 18.45 -26.58
CA PRO A 212 -19.18 19.59 -26.90
C PRO A 212 -19.57 19.50 -28.37
N THR A 213 -20.87 19.57 -28.64
CA THR A 213 -21.39 19.59 -30.01
C THR A 213 -20.68 20.70 -30.78
N PRO A 214 -20.09 20.44 -31.95
CA PRO A 214 -19.53 21.50 -32.77
C PRO A 214 -20.64 22.53 -33.03
N VAL A 215 -20.43 23.75 -32.56
CA VAL A 215 -21.29 24.88 -32.89
C VAL A 215 -21.15 25.06 -34.39
N SER A 216 -22.20 24.75 -35.16
CA SER A 216 -22.20 25.08 -36.58
C SER A 216 -22.23 26.60 -36.69
N THR A 217 -21.12 27.21 -37.07
CA THR A 217 -21.11 28.58 -37.56
C THR A 217 -21.88 28.60 -38.87
N ARG A 218 -23.10 29.15 -38.86
CA ARG A 218 -23.74 29.70 -40.06
C ARG A 218 -23.46 31.19 -40.09
#